data_AF-A0A820II91-F1
#
_entry.id   AF-A0A820II91-F1
#
_cell.length_a   1.000
_cell.length_b   1.000
_cell.length_c   1.000
_cell.angle_alpha   90.00
_cell.angle_beta   90.00
_cell.angle_gamma   90.00
#
_symmetry.space_group_name_H-M   'P 1'
#
loop_
_entity.id
_entity.type
_entity.pdbx_description
1 polymer ?
#
loop_
_entity_poly.entity_id
_entity_poly.type
_entity_poly.pdbx_seq_one_letter_code
_entity_poly.pdbx_strand_id
1 'polypeptide(L)'
;ILSLTTIFEDIAYLDANRWENFILTKLPQLEKFHFKYSVYLAEDYQTPIYVGQRDQFVSSFWLQRGWILGIEIEIENIIYSIRPYQKRWYEYDTEHKMINTSDQLSKSIRLSLDEVCPEQWTKTIFINDYINHALALTQIYHLEIYAKIFTDKLMEILRLLPGVTTLKIYSLSVLQQGDLSDDEIEFLCIRLPKNQIKKICFDNMKDMNEVYM
;
A
#
# COMPACT_ATOMS: atom_id res chain seq x y z
N ILE A 1 8.57 16.52 17.93
CA ILE A 1 7.91 15.33 17.36
C ILE A 1 6.42 15.48 17.62
N LEU A 2 5.57 15.28 16.62
CA LEU A 2 4.11 15.24 16.78
C LEU A 2 3.64 13.83 16.40
N SER A 3 2.77 13.23 17.23
CA SER A 3 2.17 11.92 16.99
C SER A 3 0.68 12.01 17.26
N LEU A 4 -0.13 11.57 16.30
CA LEU A 4 -1.59 11.59 16.37
C LEU A 4 -2.14 10.25 15.91
N THR A 5 -3.09 9.72 16.68
CA THR A 5 -3.88 8.54 16.33
C THR A 5 -5.34 8.90 16.49
N THR A 6 -6.13 8.73 15.43
CA THR A 6 -7.57 9.04 15.44
C THR A 6 -8.36 7.92 14.78
N ILE A 7 -9.55 7.67 15.33
CA ILE A 7 -10.50 6.61 14.94
C ILE A 7 -11.80 7.24 14.40
N PHE A 8 -11.81 8.55 14.13
CA PHE A 8 -13.04 9.27 13.75
C PHE A 8 -13.36 9.18 12.25
N GLU A 9 -14.64 9.24 11.89
CA GLU A 9 -15.14 9.27 10.50
C GLU A 9 -14.83 10.58 9.74
N ASP A 10 -14.12 11.54 10.34
CA ASP A 10 -13.81 12.81 9.68
C ASP A 10 -12.71 12.64 8.62
N ILE A 11 -13.14 12.27 7.40
CA ILE A 11 -12.26 12.11 6.24
C ILE A 11 -11.46 13.38 5.90
N ALA A 12 -11.84 14.55 6.44
CA ALA A 12 -11.06 15.78 6.28
C ALA A 12 -9.69 15.72 6.98
N TYR A 13 -9.41 14.68 7.77
CA TYR A 13 -8.05 14.38 8.24
C TYR A 13 -7.12 13.83 7.16
N LEU A 14 -7.65 13.42 6.00
CA LEU A 14 -6.89 13.04 4.81
C LEU A 14 -6.68 14.22 3.83
N ASP A 15 -6.94 15.45 4.27
CA ASP A 15 -6.57 16.67 3.53
C ASP A 15 -5.12 17.03 3.86
N ALA A 16 -4.20 16.80 2.92
CA ALA A 16 -2.79 17.08 3.14
C ALA A 16 -2.50 18.59 3.22
N ASN A 17 -3.26 19.42 2.52
CA ASN A 17 -3.09 20.87 2.53
C ASN A 17 -3.46 21.45 3.90
N ARG A 18 -4.49 20.89 4.55
CA ARG A 18 -4.86 21.25 5.93
C ARG A 18 -3.69 21.01 6.89
N TRP A 19 -3.06 19.84 6.80
CA TRP A 19 -1.91 19.50 7.63
C TRP A 19 -0.68 20.35 7.32
N GLU A 20 -0.37 20.55 6.04
CA GLU A 20 0.73 21.42 5.61
C GLU A 20 0.57 22.84 6.17
N ASN A 21 -0.60 23.45 6.00
CA ASN A 21 -0.92 24.77 6.55
C ASN A 21 -0.78 24.81 8.07
N PHE A 22 -1.31 23.81 8.78
CA PHE A 22 -1.19 23.73 10.24
C PHE A 22 0.28 23.64 10.68
N ILE A 23 1.07 22.79 10.05
CA ILE A 23 2.48 22.59 10.41
C ILE A 23 3.30 23.84 10.11
N LEU A 24 3.13 24.46 8.93
CA LEU A 24 3.84 25.68 8.56
C LEU A 24 3.51 26.85 9.50
N THR A 25 2.26 26.97 9.95
CA THR A 25 1.82 28.09 10.78
C THR A 25 2.05 27.89 12.28
N LYS A 26 1.90 26.66 12.79
CA LYS A 26 1.94 26.37 14.24
C LYS A 26 3.18 25.64 14.68
N LEU A 27 3.80 24.84 13.80
CA LEU A 27 4.92 23.96 14.14
C LEU A 27 6.03 23.99 13.07
N PRO A 28 6.55 25.17 12.68
CA PRO A 28 7.48 25.29 11.54
C PRO A 28 8.75 24.46 11.73
N GLN A 29 9.19 24.27 12.97
CA GLN A 29 10.37 23.50 13.37
C GLN A 29 10.08 21.98 13.56
N LEU A 30 8.92 21.48 13.14
CA LEU A 30 8.56 20.08 13.32
C LEU A 30 9.46 19.15 12.48
N GLU A 31 10.35 18.41 13.12
CA GLU A 31 11.24 17.48 12.42
C GLU A 31 10.58 16.16 12.05
N LYS A 32 9.66 15.66 12.91
CA LYS A 32 9.01 14.37 12.75
C LYS A 32 7.52 14.49 12.97
N PHE A 33 6.77 13.99 12.01
CA PHE A 33 5.32 13.89 12.05
C PHE A 33 4.90 12.43 11.89
N HIS A 34 4.15 11.94 12.87
CA HIS A 34 3.51 10.63 12.83
C HIS A 34 2.01 10.84 12.90
N PHE A 35 1.30 10.25 11.96
CA PHE A 35 -0.15 10.30 11.89
C PHE A 35 -0.66 8.90 11.59
N LYS A 36 -1.68 8.45 12.31
CA LYS A 36 -2.41 7.21 12.02
C LYS A 36 -3.91 7.52 12.06
N TYR A 37 -4.60 7.15 11.00
CA TYR A 37 -6.03 7.36 10.80
C TYR A 37 -6.66 6.05 10.36
N SER A 38 -7.67 5.58 11.08
CA SER A 38 -8.41 4.37 10.73
C SER A 38 -9.80 4.76 10.25
N VAL A 39 -10.17 4.26 9.08
CA VAL A 39 -11.53 4.32 8.55
C VAL A 39 -12.15 2.95 8.78
N TYR A 40 -13.12 2.90 9.69
CA TYR A 40 -13.96 1.71 9.86
C TYR A 40 -15.06 1.73 8.81
N LEU A 41 -15.26 0.60 8.14
CA LEU A 41 -16.29 0.43 7.12
C LEU A 41 -17.35 -0.51 7.69
N ALA A 42 -18.47 0.08 8.12
CA ALA A 42 -19.59 -0.66 8.70
C ALA A 42 -20.25 -1.59 7.66
N GLU A 43 -21.07 -2.52 8.15
CA GLU A 43 -21.75 -3.56 7.36
C GLU A 43 -22.70 -3.04 6.27
N ASP A 44 -22.97 -1.72 6.18
CA ASP A 44 -23.72 -1.10 5.09
C ASP A 44 -22.86 -0.75 3.86
N TYR A 45 -21.56 -1.04 3.92
CA TYR A 45 -20.64 -1.25 2.80
C TYR A 45 -20.37 -0.04 1.90
N GLN A 46 -20.62 1.19 2.35
CA GLN A 46 -20.21 2.37 1.59
C GLN A 46 -18.89 2.92 2.10
N THR A 47 -17.84 2.81 1.29
CA THR A 47 -16.59 3.53 1.54
C THR A 47 -16.87 5.03 1.55
N PRO A 48 -16.39 5.79 2.55
CA PRO A 48 -16.59 7.22 2.57
C PRO A 48 -15.93 7.83 1.33
N ILE A 49 -16.65 8.77 0.71
CA ILE A 49 -16.20 9.40 -0.52
C ILE A 49 -15.08 10.37 -0.18
N TYR A 50 -13.87 10.09 -0.64
CA TYR A 50 -12.79 11.06 -0.61
C TYR A 50 -13.07 12.20 -1.59
N VAL A 51 -13.22 13.40 -1.06
CA VAL A 51 -13.50 14.63 -1.83
C VAL A 51 -12.26 15.51 -2.05
N GLY A 52 -11.09 15.08 -1.58
CA GLY A 52 -9.84 15.83 -1.75
C GLY A 52 -9.20 15.64 -3.12
N GLN A 53 -8.10 16.36 -3.37
CA GLN A 53 -7.33 16.17 -4.60
C GLN A 53 -6.44 14.93 -4.47
N ARG A 54 -6.34 14.16 -5.55
CA ARG A 54 -5.39 13.05 -5.65
C ARG A 54 -3.95 13.55 -5.49
N ASP A 55 -3.10 12.73 -4.87
CA ASP A 55 -1.65 12.91 -4.78
C ASP A 55 -1.19 14.13 -3.94
N GLN A 56 -2.04 14.64 -3.04
CA GLN A 56 -1.67 15.74 -2.14
C GLN A 56 -0.49 15.38 -1.19
N PHE A 57 -0.40 14.12 -0.76
CA PHE A 57 0.68 13.64 0.13
C PHE A 57 2.03 13.40 -0.59
N VAL A 58 2.12 13.65 -1.90
CA VAL A 58 3.38 13.68 -2.65
C VAL A 58 3.73 15.07 -3.14
N SER A 59 3.16 16.12 -2.54
CA SER A 59 3.57 17.50 -2.78
C SER A 59 5.03 17.73 -2.39
N SER A 60 5.64 18.82 -2.90
CA SER A 60 7.02 19.18 -2.55
C SER A 60 7.25 19.31 -1.05
N PHE A 61 6.25 19.74 -0.28
CA PHE A 61 6.34 19.84 1.17
C PHE A 61 6.59 18.48 1.82
N TRP A 62 5.77 17.49 1.52
CA TRP A 62 5.87 16.13 2.08
C TRP A 62 7.17 15.44 1.67
N LEU A 63 7.53 15.57 0.39
CA LEU A 63 8.76 14.97 -0.16
C LEU A 63 10.02 15.60 0.46
N GLN A 64 10.08 16.93 0.59
CA GLN A 64 11.22 17.61 1.22
C GLN A 64 11.39 17.25 2.70
N ARG A 65 10.28 17.01 3.41
CA ARG A 65 10.29 16.56 4.80
C ARG A 65 10.60 15.06 4.95
N GLY A 66 10.60 14.32 3.83
CA GLY A 66 10.73 12.86 3.83
C GLY A 66 9.61 12.20 4.63
N TRP A 67 8.40 12.74 4.60
CA TRP A 67 7.23 12.16 5.26
C TRP A 67 6.36 11.48 4.19
N ILE A 68 6.03 10.22 4.41
CA ILE A 68 5.40 9.37 3.39
C ILE A 68 4.09 8.82 3.91
N LEU A 69 3.11 8.80 3.02
CA LEU A 69 1.84 8.11 3.21
C LEU A 69 2.02 6.60 3.02
N GLY A 70 1.60 5.83 4.03
CA GLY A 70 1.38 4.39 3.95
C GLY A 70 -0.10 4.08 4.08
N ILE A 71 -0.56 3.08 3.33
CA ILE A 71 -1.95 2.61 3.37
C ILE A 71 -1.93 1.12 3.72
N GLU A 72 -2.80 0.74 4.63
CA GLU A 72 -2.93 -0.62 5.13
C GLU A 72 -4.42 -0.97 5.16
N ILE A 73 -4.77 -2.12 4.60
CA ILE A 73 -6.13 -2.66 4.62
C ILE A 73 -6.11 -3.84 5.59
N GLU A 74 -6.90 -3.72 6.65
CA GLU A 74 -7.15 -4.75 7.67
C GLU A 74 -8.62 -5.19 7.61
N ILE A 75 -9.02 -6.17 8.42
CA ILE A 75 -10.43 -6.55 8.58
C ILE A 75 -11.27 -5.30 8.86
N GLU A 76 -12.21 -5.02 7.95
CA GLU A 76 -13.18 -3.92 8.05
C GLU A 76 -12.58 -2.51 8.11
N ASN A 77 -11.26 -2.35 7.95
CA ASN A 77 -10.58 -1.07 8.16
C ASN A 77 -9.65 -0.70 7.01
N ILE A 78 -9.58 0.60 6.71
CA ILE A 78 -8.48 1.20 5.96
C ILE A 78 -7.70 2.10 6.89
N ILE A 79 -6.42 1.81 7.06
CA ILE A 79 -5.50 2.53 7.89
C ILE A 79 -4.59 3.37 7.02
N TYR A 80 -4.65 4.67 7.21
CA TYR A 80 -3.74 5.63 6.61
C TYR A 80 -2.71 6.05 7.65
N SER A 81 -1.45 6.08 7.26
CA SER A 81 -0.36 6.51 8.13
C SER A 81 0.58 7.48 7.44
N ILE A 82 1.05 8.49 8.14
CA ILE A 82 2.16 9.33 7.70
C ILE A 82 3.30 9.11 8.66
N ARG A 83 4.47 8.78 8.11
CA ARG A 83 5.67 8.52 8.90
C ARG A 83 6.92 9.04 8.19
N PRO A 84 7.99 9.35 8.94
CA PRO A 84 9.28 9.63 8.33
C PRO A 84 9.76 8.44 7.50
N TYR A 85 10.32 8.72 6.34
CA TYR A 85 10.96 7.74 5.49
C TYR A 85 12.05 7.00 6.24
N GLN A 86 11.96 5.68 6.25
CA GLN A 86 13.01 4.82 6.76
C GLN A 86 13.59 4.04 5.57
N LYS A 87 14.86 4.32 5.26
CA LYS A 87 15.58 3.71 4.12
C LYS A 87 15.48 2.18 4.04
N ARG A 88 15.37 1.50 5.18
CA ARG A 88 15.36 0.03 5.28
C ARG A 88 14.30 -0.66 4.42
N TRP A 89 13.20 0.01 4.11
CA TRP A 89 12.11 -0.59 3.34
C TRP A 89 12.34 -0.58 1.82
N TYR A 90 13.26 0.26 1.31
CA TYR A 90 13.41 0.53 -0.13
C TYR A 90 14.85 0.37 -0.63
N GLU A 91 15.78 -0.08 0.22
CA GLU A 91 17.19 -0.28 -0.13
C GLU A 91 17.46 -1.55 -0.96
N TYR A 92 16.44 -2.28 -1.39
CA TYR A 92 16.63 -3.50 -2.18
C TYR A 92 16.83 -3.28 -3.69
N ASP A 93 16.85 -2.03 -4.19
CA ASP A 93 16.84 -1.78 -5.65
C ASP A 93 17.95 -0.87 -6.20
N THR A 94 18.99 -0.52 -5.43
CA THR A 94 20.14 0.18 -6.06
C THR A 94 21.46 -0.19 -5.43
N GLU A 95 22.18 -1.10 -6.08
CA GLU A 95 23.63 -0.99 -6.09
C GLU A 95 24.01 0.40 -6.65
N HIS A 96 24.55 1.25 -5.79
CA HIS A 96 25.55 2.27 -6.14
C HIS A 96 25.15 3.46 -7.03
N LYS A 97 23.90 3.98 -7.02
CA LYS A 97 23.65 5.35 -7.51
C LYS A 97 22.63 6.13 -6.69
N MET A 98 23.10 7.20 -6.03
CA MET A 98 22.26 8.29 -5.53
C MET A 98 21.58 8.98 -6.72
N ILE A 99 20.37 8.55 -7.07
CA ILE A 99 19.52 9.19 -8.08
C ILE A 99 18.32 9.80 -7.35
N ASN A 100 18.00 11.05 -7.72
CA ASN A 100 16.91 11.92 -7.26
C ASN A 100 15.98 11.34 -6.17
N THR A 101 16.22 11.75 -4.93
CA THR A 101 15.41 11.36 -3.77
C THR A 101 13.92 11.68 -3.94
N SER A 102 13.58 12.78 -4.62
CA SER A 102 12.18 13.20 -4.78
C SER A 102 11.35 12.25 -5.66
N ASP A 103 11.92 11.73 -6.75
CA ASP A 103 11.21 10.81 -7.67
C ASP A 103 11.08 9.41 -7.06
N GLN A 104 12.05 8.98 -6.26
CA GLN A 104 11.95 7.73 -5.51
C GLN A 104 10.96 7.84 -4.35
N LEU A 105 10.96 8.98 -3.64
CA LEU A 105 10.03 9.23 -2.54
C LEU A 105 8.59 9.37 -3.04
N SER A 106 8.34 10.00 -4.19
CA SER A 106 6.99 10.07 -4.77
C SER A 106 6.46 8.69 -5.19
N LYS A 107 7.36 7.73 -5.43
CA LYS A 107 7.05 6.33 -5.73
C LYS A 107 7.09 5.41 -4.52
N SER A 108 7.27 5.94 -3.31
CA SER A 108 7.39 5.12 -2.08
C SER A 108 6.06 4.70 -1.47
N ILE A 109 4.92 5.07 -2.07
CA ILE A 109 3.62 4.75 -1.49
C ILE A 109 3.34 3.26 -1.59
N ARG A 110 2.99 2.70 -0.43
CA ARG A 110 2.74 1.28 -0.22
C ARG A 110 1.29 1.03 0.18
N LEU A 111 0.73 -0.02 -0.40
CA LEU A 111 -0.48 -0.68 0.08
C LEU A 111 -0.09 -2.01 0.74
N SER A 112 -0.46 -2.17 2.01
CA SER A 112 -0.33 -3.43 2.75
C SER A 112 -1.70 -4.07 2.94
N LEU A 113 -1.81 -5.37 2.73
CA LEU A 113 -3.01 -6.17 3.01
C LEU A 113 -2.71 -7.12 4.16
N ASP A 114 -3.32 -6.89 5.32
CA ASP A 114 -3.09 -7.64 6.55
C ASP A 114 -4.35 -8.35 7.06
N GLU A 115 -4.16 -9.50 7.72
CA GLU A 115 -5.15 -10.37 8.38
C GLU A 115 -6.58 -10.37 7.83
N VAL A 116 -6.81 -10.31 6.52
CA VAL A 116 -8.19 -10.35 6.02
C VAL A 116 -8.76 -11.76 6.21
N CYS A 117 -9.81 -11.91 7.03
CA CYS A 117 -10.49 -13.18 7.29
C CYS A 117 -10.79 -13.92 5.97
N PRO A 118 -10.32 -15.17 5.75
CA PRO A 118 -10.48 -15.89 4.48
C PRO A 118 -11.94 -15.99 4.01
N GLU A 119 -12.87 -16.05 4.96
CA GLU A 119 -14.31 -16.05 4.71
C GLU A 119 -14.82 -14.72 4.15
N GLN A 120 -14.19 -13.60 4.50
CA GLN A 120 -14.54 -12.26 4.02
C GLN A 120 -13.96 -11.96 2.62
N TRP A 121 -12.84 -12.57 2.21
CA TRP A 121 -12.32 -12.48 0.83
C TRP A 121 -13.31 -13.00 -0.22
N THR A 122 -14.22 -13.90 0.19
CA THR A 122 -15.23 -14.44 -0.72
C THR A 122 -16.18 -13.35 -1.22
N LYS A 123 -16.33 -12.25 -0.47
CA LYS A 123 -17.08 -11.06 -0.88
C LYS A 123 -16.15 -10.11 -1.63
N THR A 124 -15.80 -10.50 -2.86
CA THR A 124 -15.00 -9.78 -3.87
C THR A 124 -15.24 -8.26 -3.94
N ILE A 125 -16.47 -7.82 -3.66
CA ILE A 125 -16.87 -6.41 -3.70
C ILE A 125 -16.04 -5.57 -2.70
N PHE A 126 -15.71 -6.10 -1.52
CA PHE A 126 -15.06 -5.29 -0.48
C PHE A 126 -13.64 -4.90 -0.82
N ILE A 127 -12.78 -5.85 -1.19
CA ILE A 127 -11.38 -5.50 -1.43
C ILE A 127 -11.22 -4.47 -2.56
N ASN A 128 -12.10 -4.54 -3.56
CA ASN A 128 -12.11 -3.61 -4.68
C ASN A 128 -12.49 -2.19 -4.22
N ASP A 129 -13.51 -2.05 -3.39
CA ASP A 129 -13.93 -0.76 -2.87
C ASP A 129 -12.83 -0.12 -2.00
N TYR A 130 -12.14 -0.92 -1.18
CA TYR A 130 -11.06 -0.42 -0.33
C TYR A 130 -9.85 0.03 -1.17
N ILE A 131 -9.48 -0.76 -2.18
CA ILE A 131 -8.42 -0.41 -3.13
C ILE A 131 -8.81 0.85 -3.91
N ASN A 132 -10.04 0.95 -4.40
CA ASN A 132 -10.51 2.12 -5.13
C ASN A 132 -10.51 3.37 -4.25
N HIS A 133 -10.87 3.25 -2.97
CA HIS A 133 -10.76 4.35 -2.02
C HIS A 133 -9.30 4.80 -1.84
N ALA A 134 -8.36 3.86 -1.68
CA ALA A 134 -6.93 4.18 -1.62
C ALA A 134 -6.43 4.84 -2.92
N LEU A 135 -6.88 4.38 -4.09
CA LEU A 135 -6.52 4.95 -5.39
C LEU A 135 -7.09 6.35 -5.63
N ALA A 136 -8.22 6.68 -5.00
CA ALA A 136 -8.76 8.04 -5.02
C ALA A 136 -7.83 9.04 -4.32
N LEU A 137 -7.08 8.57 -3.31
CA LEU A 137 -6.09 9.38 -2.60
C LEU A 137 -4.79 9.49 -3.36
N THR A 138 -4.26 8.37 -3.89
CA THR A 138 -2.93 8.39 -4.51
C THR A 138 -2.62 7.17 -5.37
N GLN A 139 -1.57 7.27 -6.19
CA GLN A 139 -1.00 6.13 -6.90
C GLN A 139 -0.26 5.17 -5.96
N ILE A 140 -0.54 3.86 -6.10
CA ILE A 140 0.17 2.79 -5.40
C ILE A 140 1.28 2.23 -6.30
N TYR A 141 2.48 2.05 -5.72
CA TYR A 141 3.65 1.51 -6.41
C TYR A 141 4.17 0.21 -5.78
N HIS A 142 3.94 0.02 -4.48
CA HIS A 142 4.36 -1.18 -3.76
C HIS A 142 3.15 -1.86 -3.15
N LEU A 143 2.98 -3.14 -3.45
CA LEU A 143 1.94 -3.99 -2.88
C LEU A 143 2.59 -5.05 -1.99
N GLU A 144 2.15 -5.13 -0.74
CA GLU A 144 2.60 -6.10 0.24
C GLU A 144 1.40 -6.86 0.81
N ILE A 145 1.43 -8.18 0.76
CA ILE A 145 0.31 -9.04 1.14
C ILE A 145 0.76 -10.01 2.21
N TYR A 146 0.39 -9.72 3.46
CA TYR A 146 0.69 -10.57 4.61
C TYR A 146 -0.32 -11.71 4.75
N ALA A 147 -1.58 -11.44 4.39
CA ALA A 147 -2.66 -12.42 4.42
C ALA A 147 -2.48 -13.53 3.36
N LYS A 148 -3.05 -14.70 3.66
CA LYS A 148 -3.17 -15.79 2.67
C LYS A 148 -4.07 -15.35 1.52
N ILE A 149 -3.53 -15.29 0.30
CA ILE A 149 -4.27 -14.87 -0.89
C ILE A 149 -4.35 -16.01 -1.92
N PHE A 150 -5.46 -16.10 -2.65
CA PHE A 150 -5.60 -16.99 -3.80
C PHE A 150 -5.13 -16.32 -5.09
N THR A 151 -4.59 -17.09 -6.03
CA THR A 151 -4.03 -16.58 -7.29
C THR A 151 -5.03 -15.77 -8.13
N ASP A 152 -6.28 -16.19 -8.20
CA ASP A 152 -7.35 -15.47 -8.88
C ASP A 152 -7.61 -14.09 -8.26
N LYS A 153 -7.61 -14.01 -6.92
CA LYS A 153 -7.74 -12.75 -6.18
C LYS A 153 -6.52 -11.85 -6.31
N LEU A 154 -5.32 -12.41 -6.30
CA LEU A 154 -4.11 -11.65 -6.60
C LEU A 154 -4.22 -10.98 -7.98
N MET A 155 -4.65 -11.73 -8.99
CA MET A 155 -4.80 -11.22 -10.36
C MET A 155 -5.87 -10.13 -10.46
N GLU A 156 -6.94 -10.21 -9.68
CA GLU A 156 -7.95 -9.17 -9.57
C GLU A 156 -7.37 -7.87 -8.97
N ILE A 157 -6.68 -7.97 -7.83
CA ILE A 157 -6.03 -6.83 -7.16
C ILE A 157 -5.01 -6.17 -8.09
N LEU A 158 -4.19 -6.96 -8.79
CA LEU A 158 -3.17 -6.42 -9.69
C LEU A 158 -3.74 -5.75 -10.94
N ARG A 159 -4.98 -6.07 -11.35
CA ARG A 159 -5.67 -5.32 -12.42
C ARG A 159 -6.14 -3.95 -11.95
N LEU A 160 -6.49 -3.82 -10.66
CA LEU A 160 -6.84 -2.53 -10.06
C LEU A 160 -5.62 -1.64 -9.83
N LEU A 161 -4.43 -2.24 -9.71
CA LEU A 161 -3.20 -1.55 -9.35
C LEU A 161 -2.16 -1.54 -10.50
N PRO A 162 -2.46 -0.91 -11.65
CA PRO A 162 -1.59 -0.97 -12.84
C PRO A 162 -0.22 -0.30 -12.66
N GLY A 163 -0.07 0.57 -11.65
CA GLY A 163 1.19 1.25 -11.34
C GLY A 163 2.11 0.51 -10.38
N VAL A 164 1.72 -0.68 -9.89
CA VAL A 164 2.55 -1.45 -8.97
C VAL A 164 3.82 -1.95 -9.66
N THR A 165 4.96 -1.61 -9.08
CA THR A 165 6.31 -2.00 -9.52
C THR A 165 6.95 -3.04 -8.62
N THR A 166 6.48 -3.18 -7.39
CA THR A 166 7.00 -4.16 -6.42
C THR A 166 5.85 -4.92 -5.80
N LEU A 167 5.96 -6.25 -5.83
CA LEU A 167 4.98 -7.14 -5.24
C LEU A 167 5.68 -8.02 -4.19
N LYS A 168 5.15 -8.03 -2.97
CA LYS A 168 5.62 -8.91 -1.90
C LYS A 168 4.47 -9.70 -1.33
N ILE A 169 4.62 -11.02 -1.26
CA ILE A 169 3.55 -11.94 -0.84
C ILE A 169 4.13 -12.89 0.20
N TYR A 170 3.45 -13.01 1.34
CA TYR A 170 3.88 -13.87 2.45
C TYR A 170 3.18 -15.23 2.46
N SER A 171 2.03 -15.35 1.79
CA SER A 171 1.30 -16.61 1.68
C SER A 171 0.39 -16.60 0.45
N LEU A 172 0.67 -17.48 -0.50
CA LEU A 172 -0.08 -17.62 -1.76
C LEU A 172 -0.63 -19.05 -1.86
N SER A 173 -1.85 -19.21 -2.37
CA SER A 173 -2.47 -20.52 -2.55
C SER A 173 -3.22 -20.62 -3.87
N VAL A 174 -3.29 -21.85 -4.40
CA VAL A 174 -4.12 -22.17 -5.57
C VAL A 174 -5.50 -22.60 -5.10
N LEU A 175 -6.52 -22.37 -5.94
CA LEU A 175 -7.92 -22.74 -5.70
C LEU A 175 -8.15 -24.25 -5.42
N GLN A 176 -7.13 -25.09 -5.50
CA GLN A 176 -7.18 -26.51 -5.14
C GLN A 176 -6.12 -26.80 -4.08
N GLN A 177 -6.52 -27.51 -3.02
CA GLN A 177 -5.75 -27.76 -1.81
C GLN A 177 -4.33 -28.29 -2.10
N GLY A 178 -3.34 -27.40 -2.05
CA GLY A 178 -1.93 -27.73 -2.22
C GLY A 178 -1.08 -26.46 -2.20
N ASP A 179 0.18 -26.61 -1.80
CA ASP A 179 1.21 -25.60 -2.06
C ASP A 179 1.45 -25.49 -3.57
N LEU A 180 1.87 -24.32 -4.04
CA LEU A 180 2.17 -24.08 -5.46
C LEU A 180 3.31 -25.00 -5.91
N SER A 181 3.09 -25.68 -7.03
CA SER A 181 4.19 -26.31 -7.79
C SER A 181 5.00 -25.26 -8.53
N ASP A 182 6.27 -25.54 -8.83
CA ASP A 182 7.16 -24.65 -9.58
C ASP A 182 6.54 -24.22 -10.93
N ASP A 183 5.82 -25.13 -11.60
CA ASP A 183 5.13 -24.87 -12.87
C ASP A 183 3.99 -23.85 -12.72
N GLU A 184 3.28 -23.84 -11.59
CA GLU A 184 2.21 -22.86 -11.31
C GLU A 184 2.77 -21.47 -11.02
N ILE A 185 4.02 -21.40 -10.56
CA ILE A 185 4.73 -20.16 -10.26
C ILE A 185 5.30 -19.58 -11.53
N GLU A 186 5.88 -20.41 -12.39
CA GLU A 186 6.23 -20.00 -13.74
C GLU A 186 4.98 -19.52 -14.49
N PHE A 187 3.85 -20.23 -14.34
CA PHE A 187 2.57 -19.80 -14.89
C PHE A 187 2.11 -18.46 -14.34
N LEU A 188 2.26 -18.19 -13.04
CA LEU A 188 2.00 -16.87 -12.45
C LEU A 188 2.93 -15.81 -13.03
N CYS A 189 4.23 -16.06 -13.15
CA CYS A 189 5.16 -15.12 -13.77
C CYS A 189 4.79 -14.81 -15.23
N ILE A 190 4.27 -15.80 -15.97
CA ILE A 190 3.79 -15.63 -17.36
C ILE A 190 2.44 -14.89 -17.42
N ARG A 191 1.56 -15.13 -16.45
CA ARG A 191 0.16 -14.64 -16.41
C ARG A 191 -0.01 -13.34 -15.67
N LEU A 192 0.91 -13.00 -14.76
CA LEU A 192 1.03 -11.67 -14.21
C LEU A 192 0.95 -10.76 -15.42
N PRO A 193 0.04 -9.77 -15.41
CA PRO A 193 -0.13 -8.96 -16.59
C PRO A 193 1.23 -8.35 -16.94
N LYS A 194 1.40 -7.79 -18.15
CA LYS A 194 2.58 -6.98 -18.51
C LYS A 194 2.67 -5.69 -17.66
N ASN A 195 2.52 -5.83 -16.35
CA ASN A 195 2.61 -4.85 -15.31
C ASN A 195 4.09 -4.53 -15.14
N GLN A 196 4.35 -3.35 -14.59
CA GLN A 196 5.70 -2.85 -14.36
C GLN A 196 6.38 -3.53 -13.15
N ILE A 197 5.91 -4.73 -12.76
CA ILE A 197 6.42 -5.45 -11.60
C ILE A 197 7.82 -5.95 -11.94
N LYS A 198 8.81 -5.43 -11.22
CA LYS A 198 10.22 -5.80 -11.39
C LYS A 198 10.71 -6.81 -10.37
N LYS A 199 9.97 -6.94 -9.26
CA LYS A 199 10.37 -7.74 -8.12
C LYS A 199 9.17 -8.43 -7.47
N ILE A 200 9.32 -9.74 -7.28
CA ILE A 200 8.40 -10.60 -6.53
C ILE A 200 9.19 -11.26 -5.41
N CYS A 201 8.69 -11.14 -4.17
CA CYS A 201 9.27 -11.76 -3.00
C CYS A 201 8.24 -12.67 -2.34
N PHE A 202 8.60 -13.94 -2.13
CA PHE A 202 7.79 -14.96 -1.45
C PHE A 202 8.41 -15.25 -0.09
N ASP A 203 7.89 -14.62 0.97
CA ASP A 203 8.37 -14.91 2.33
C ASP A 203 7.67 -16.17 2.87
N ASN A 204 8.38 -17.02 3.60
CA ASN A 204 7.90 -18.29 4.22
C ASN A 204 7.59 -19.47 3.27
N MET A 205 7.77 -19.34 1.95
CA MET A 205 7.82 -20.49 1.05
C MET A 205 9.23 -21.05 1.06
N LYS A 206 9.43 -22.24 1.66
CA LYS A 206 10.75 -22.77 2.05
C LYS A 206 11.78 -22.91 0.91
N ASP A 207 11.38 -22.75 -0.34
CA ASP A 207 12.23 -22.97 -1.52
C ASP A 207 12.34 -21.77 -2.48
N MET A 208 11.80 -20.58 -2.14
CA MET A 208 11.76 -19.43 -3.07
C MET A 208 12.11 -18.10 -2.42
N ASN A 209 13.38 -17.74 -2.45
CA ASN A 209 13.82 -16.55 -1.73
C ASN A 209 13.68 -15.23 -2.50
N GLU A 210 13.52 -15.22 -3.84
CA GLU A 210 13.21 -14.01 -4.64
C GLU A 210 13.15 -14.34 -6.14
N VAL A 211 12.23 -13.72 -6.89
CA VAL A 211 12.18 -13.80 -8.37
C VAL A 211 12.24 -12.40 -8.96
N TYR A 212 13.21 -12.17 -9.85
CA TYR A 212 13.38 -10.94 -10.63
C TYR A 212 12.83 -11.18 -12.03
N MET A 213 11.98 -10.27 -12.54
CA MET A 213 11.39 -10.33 -13.88
C MET A 213 12.04 -9.37 -14.86
#